data_AF-A0A358SL80-F1
#
_entry.id   AF-A0A358SL80-F1
#
_cell.length_a   1.000
_cell.length_b   1.000
_cell.length_c   1.000
_cell.angle_alpha   90.00
_cell.angle_beta   90.00
_cell.angle_gamma   90.00
#
_symmetry.space_group_name_H-M   'P 1'
#
loop_
_entity.id
_entity.type
_entity.pdbx_description
1 polymer ?
#
loop_
_entity_poly.entity_id
_entity_poly.type
_entity_poly.pdbx_seq_one_letter_code
_entity_poly.pdbx_strand_id
1 'polypeptide(L)'
;MRSFPRQLQLVGEILVSCGLVVLLFMAYMYWGTAERTASAQRGFARELQGEWASPQTGLVALADPGTVAIGRPFALIRIPRFGRNWQFAIVQGTGLPQLALGPGHVPGTALPGQLG
;
A
#
# COMPACT_ATOMS: atom_id res chain seq x y z
N MET A 1 -4.30 44.80 41.95
CA MET A 1 -4.90 44.24 40.72
C MET A 1 -3.82 43.59 39.86
N ARG A 2 -3.50 42.29 40.01
CA ARG A 2 -2.74 41.51 39.01
C ARG A 2 -3.05 40.01 39.16
N SER A 3 -4.12 39.55 38.51
CA SER A 3 -4.52 38.12 38.40
C SER A 3 -3.86 37.40 37.21
N PHE A 4 -2.62 37.78 36.87
CA PHE A 4 -1.88 37.30 35.71
C PHE A 4 -1.47 35.81 35.66
N PRO A 5 -1.40 35.01 36.76
CA PRO A 5 -0.88 33.64 36.64
C PRO A 5 -1.87 32.64 36.01
N ARG A 6 -3.19 32.84 36.19
CA ARG A 6 -4.20 31.86 35.76
C ARG A 6 -4.40 31.82 34.23
N GLN A 7 -4.23 32.97 33.56
CA GLN A 7 -4.33 33.09 32.09
C GLN A 7 -3.18 32.35 31.40
N LEU A 8 -1.95 32.52 31.89
CA LEU A 8 -0.76 31.86 31.33
C LEU A 8 -0.83 30.34 31.51
N GLN A 9 -1.35 29.89 32.66
CA GLN A 9 -1.52 28.47 32.96
C GLN A 9 -2.61 27.83 32.08
N LEU A 10 -3.74 28.50 31.87
CA LEU A 10 -4.81 28.04 30.98
C LEU A 10 -4.32 27.94 29.52
N VAL A 11 -3.60 28.95 29.05
CA VAL A 11 -3.02 28.95 27.69
C VAL A 11 -2.03 27.81 27.52
N GLY A 12 -1.14 27.59 28.50
CA GLY A 12 -0.18 26.48 28.49
C GLY A 12 -0.87 25.11 28.46
N GLU A 13 -1.91 24.91 29.26
CA GLU A 13 -2.67 23.66 29.33
C GLU A 13 -3.41 23.35 28.02
N ILE A 14 -4.00 24.38 27.38
CA ILE A 14 -4.61 24.25 26.06
C ILE A 14 -3.58 23.88 24.99
N LEU A 15 -2.42 24.55 25.00
CA LEU A 15 -1.33 24.28 24.05
C LEU A 15 -0.79 22.85 24.20
N VAL A 16 -0.60 22.38 25.43
CA VAL A 16 -0.15 21.00 25.70
C VAL A 16 -1.19 19.98 25.26
N SER A 17 -2.47 20.21 25.57
CA SER A 17 -3.56 19.32 25.17
C SER A 17 -3.70 19.26 23.64
N CYS A 18 -3.64 20.43 22.97
CA CYS A 18 -3.69 20.52 21.52
C CYS A 18 -2.49 19.81 20.88
N GLY A 19 -1.27 20.04 21.39
CA GLY A 19 -0.06 19.34 20.94
C GLY A 19 -0.17 17.82 21.11
N LEU A 20 -0.71 17.35 22.24
CA LEU A 20 -0.92 15.93 22.48
C LEU A 20 -1.91 15.32 21.48
N VAL A 21 -3.02 16.02 21.19
CA VAL A 21 -4.01 15.57 20.18
C VAL A 21 -3.37 15.49 18.79
N VAL A 22 -2.57 16.49 18.40
CA VAL A 22 -1.86 16.48 17.12
C VAL A 22 -0.87 15.32 17.03
N LEU A 23 -0.10 15.06 18.09
CA LEU A 23 0.85 13.94 18.14
C LEU A 23 0.13 12.58 18.05
N LEU A 24 -0.97 12.41 18.79
CA LEU A 24 -1.80 11.21 18.71
C LEU A 24 -2.41 11.02 17.33
N PHE A 25 -2.87 12.11 16.70
CA PHE A 25 -3.41 12.08 15.34
C PHE A 25 -2.34 11.68 14.32
N MET A 26 -1.11 12.19 14.44
CA MET A 26 0.01 11.77 13.59
C MET A 26 0.35 10.29 13.76
N ALA A 27 0.38 9.79 15.00
CA ALA A 27 0.60 8.37 15.27
C ALA A 27 -0.50 7.49 14.65
N TYR A 28 -1.75 7.92 14.76
CA TYR A 28 -2.90 7.25 14.13
C TYR A 28 -2.77 7.20 12.61
N MET A 29 -2.42 8.32 11.98
CA MET A 29 -2.23 8.41 10.53
C MET A 29 -1.12 7.47 10.01
N TYR A 30 -0.07 7.24 10.81
CA TYR A 30 1.07 6.41 10.41
C TYR A 30 0.83 4.90 10.61
N TRP A 31 0.12 4.50 11.67
CA TRP A 31 -0.03 3.08 12.01
C TRP A 31 -1.09 2.35 11.16
N GLY A 32 -2.20 3.01 10.83
CA GLY A 32 -3.39 2.31 10.29
C GLY A 32 -3.26 1.78 8.84
N THR A 33 -2.50 2.46 7.98
CA THR A 33 -2.44 2.17 6.53
C THR A 33 -1.24 1.33 6.12
N ALA A 34 -0.11 1.47 6.83
CA ALA A 34 1.14 0.80 6.48
C ALA A 34 1.05 -0.73 6.67
N GLU A 35 0.40 -1.19 7.75
CA GLU A 35 0.41 -2.61 8.10
C GLU A 35 -0.44 -3.49 7.15
N ARG A 36 -1.58 -2.97 6.69
CA ARG A 36 -2.53 -3.70 5.82
C ARG A 36 -1.91 -4.00 4.46
N THR A 37 -1.32 -2.98 3.83
CA THR A 37 -0.67 -3.10 2.52
C THR A 37 0.59 -3.97 2.63
N ALA A 38 1.43 -3.74 3.64
CA ALA A 38 2.67 -4.50 3.81
C ALA A 38 2.44 -6.00 4.06
N SER A 39 1.33 -6.36 4.70
CA SER A 39 0.98 -7.77 4.95
C SER A 39 0.44 -8.45 3.69
N ALA A 40 -0.44 -7.78 2.94
CA ALA A 40 -0.96 -8.28 1.67
C ALA A 40 0.18 -8.48 0.65
N GLN A 41 1.08 -7.51 0.53
CA GLN A 41 2.23 -7.54 -0.37
C GLN A 41 3.21 -8.69 -0.07
N ARG A 42 3.43 -9.00 1.22
CA ARG A 42 4.22 -10.18 1.63
C ARG A 42 3.55 -11.51 1.29
N GLY A 43 2.22 -11.57 1.33
CA GLY A 43 1.45 -12.72 0.86
C GLY A 43 1.61 -12.92 -0.64
N PHE A 44 1.33 -11.87 -1.41
CA PHE A 44 1.38 -11.89 -2.87
C PHE A 44 2.77 -12.19 -3.44
N ALA A 45 3.83 -11.64 -2.85
CA ALA A 45 5.19 -11.95 -3.28
C ALA A 45 5.53 -13.43 -3.11
N ARG A 46 5.06 -14.07 -2.03
CA ARG A 46 5.25 -15.50 -1.79
C ARG A 46 4.43 -16.35 -2.75
N GLU A 47 3.19 -15.95 -3.01
CA GLU A 47 2.32 -16.61 -3.98
C GLU A 47 2.93 -16.61 -5.39
N LEU A 48 3.36 -15.45 -5.87
CA LEU A 48 4.02 -15.32 -7.19
C LEU A 48 5.33 -16.10 -7.26
N GLN A 49 6.15 -16.08 -6.21
CA GLN A 49 7.38 -16.87 -6.16
C GLN A 49 7.09 -18.38 -6.19
N GLY A 50 6.03 -18.83 -5.53
CA GLY A 50 5.58 -20.23 -5.58
C GLY A 50 5.08 -20.63 -6.97
N GLU A 51 4.30 -19.77 -7.62
CA GLU A 51 3.82 -20.00 -8.99
C GLU A 51 4.98 -20.05 -10.01
N TRP A 52 5.96 -19.16 -9.91
CA TRP A 52 7.14 -19.17 -10.80
C TRP A 52 8.09 -20.32 -10.54
N ALA A 53 8.13 -20.83 -9.31
CA ALA A 53 8.86 -22.05 -8.98
C ALA A 53 8.21 -23.31 -9.59
N SER A 54 6.94 -23.23 -10.02
CA SER A 54 6.24 -24.29 -10.73
C SER A 54 6.28 -24.07 -12.26
N PRO A 55 6.98 -24.90 -13.04
CA PRO A 55 7.22 -24.67 -14.47
C PRO A 55 5.97 -24.60 -15.36
N GLN A 56 4.81 -25.07 -14.88
CA GLN A 56 3.60 -25.23 -15.71
C GLN A 56 2.59 -24.08 -15.57
N THR A 57 2.65 -23.26 -14.52
CA THR A 57 1.58 -22.30 -14.20
C THR A 57 1.93 -20.85 -14.56
N GLY A 58 3.21 -20.45 -14.41
CA GLY A 58 3.63 -19.06 -14.58
C GLY A 58 3.55 -18.49 -16.01
N LEU A 59 3.59 -19.34 -17.04
CA LEU A 59 3.54 -18.92 -18.45
C LEU A 59 2.12 -18.77 -19.01
N VAL A 60 1.14 -19.46 -18.41
CA VAL A 60 -0.26 -19.50 -18.93
C VAL A 60 -1.04 -18.25 -18.51
N ALA A 61 -0.78 -17.70 -17.33
CA ALA A 61 -1.48 -16.52 -16.80
C ALA A 61 -1.08 -15.19 -17.48
N LEU A 62 0.05 -15.16 -18.22
CA LEU A 62 0.55 -13.96 -18.90
C LEU A 62 0.21 -13.93 -20.40
N ALA A 63 -0.47 -14.96 -20.91
CA ALA A 63 -0.80 -15.09 -22.32
C ALA A 63 -2.03 -14.25 -22.74
N ASP A 64 -2.97 -14.00 -21.83
CA ASP A 64 -4.20 -13.26 -22.14
C ASP A 64 -4.63 -12.34 -20.97
N PRO A 65 -4.76 -11.01 -21.19
CA PRO A 65 -5.24 -10.05 -20.18
C PRO A 65 -6.57 -10.40 -19.53
N GLY A 66 -7.44 -11.15 -20.20
CA GLY A 66 -8.74 -11.59 -19.68
C GLY A 66 -8.68 -12.73 -18.68
N THR A 67 -7.55 -13.44 -18.57
CA THR A 67 -7.42 -14.63 -17.70
C THR A 67 -7.07 -14.32 -16.25
N VAL A 68 -6.56 -13.11 -15.97
CA VAL A 68 -6.24 -12.71 -14.60
C VAL A 68 -7.51 -12.25 -13.89
N ALA A 69 -7.91 -12.96 -12.83
CA ALA A 69 -9.10 -12.58 -12.06
C ALA A 69 -8.86 -11.30 -11.24
N ILE A 70 -9.90 -10.46 -11.12
CA ILE A 70 -9.86 -9.21 -10.34
C ILE A 70 -9.46 -9.51 -8.89
N GLY A 71 -8.54 -8.70 -8.36
CA GLY A 71 -8.01 -8.86 -7.00
C GLY A 71 -6.87 -9.87 -6.88
N ARG A 72 -6.48 -10.56 -7.96
CA ARG A 72 -5.31 -11.46 -7.96
C ARG A 72 -4.01 -10.70 -8.26
N PRO A 73 -2.91 -10.98 -7.54
CA PRO A 73 -1.60 -10.54 -7.96
C PRO A 73 -1.13 -11.36 -9.18
N PHE A 74 -0.44 -10.72 -10.14
CA PHE A 74 0.07 -11.44 -11.33
C PHE A 74 1.46 -10.99 -11.79
N ALA A 75 1.96 -9.85 -11.29
CA ALA A 75 3.28 -9.34 -11.63
C ALA A 75 3.92 -8.64 -10.43
N LEU A 76 5.26 -8.55 -10.43
CA LEU A 76 6.01 -7.73 -9.49
C LEU A 76 6.62 -6.53 -10.22
N ILE A 77 6.43 -5.33 -9.67
CA ILE A 77 7.14 -4.13 -10.08
C ILE A 77 8.31 -3.87 -9.13
N ARG A 78 9.49 -3.63 -9.70
CA ARG A 78 10.68 -3.18 -8.98
C ARG A 78 11.26 -1.95 -9.67
N ILE A 79 11.55 -0.92 -8.87
CA ILE A 79 12.15 0.34 -9.34
C ILE A 79 13.46 0.54 -8.56
N PRO A 80 14.63 0.19 -9.12
CA PRO A 80 15.90 0.16 -8.40
C PRO A 80 16.28 1.50 -7.75
N ARG A 81 15.92 2.61 -8.38
CA ARG A 81 16.16 3.97 -7.89
C ARG A 81 15.39 4.33 -6.60
N PHE A 82 14.37 3.55 -6.24
CA PHE A 82 13.62 3.72 -4.98
C PHE A 82 14.18 2.87 -3.83
N GLY A 83 15.28 2.16 -4.06
CA GLY A 83 15.97 1.35 -3.06
C GLY A 83 15.94 -0.15 -3.37
N ARG A 84 16.90 -0.89 -2.82
CA ARG A 84 17.14 -2.29 -3.14
C ARG A 84 15.96 -3.22 -2.84
N ASN A 85 15.18 -2.88 -1.82
CA ASN A 85 14.04 -3.68 -1.35
C ASN A 85 12.69 -3.11 -1.83
N TRP A 86 12.70 -2.05 -2.65
CA TRP A 86 11.47 -1.48 -3.16
C TRP A 86 10.90 -2.39 -4.24
N GLN A 87 9.81 -3.07 -3.91
CA GLN A 87 9.07 -3.94 -4.82
C GLN A 87 7.62 -4.03 -4.38
N PHE A 88 6.71 -4.10 -5.34
CA PHE A 88 5.27 -4.26 -5.10
C PHE A 88 4.70 -5.29 -6.07
N ALA A 89 3.76 -6.11 -5.60
CA ALA A 89 2.89 -6.92 -6.42
C ALA A 89 1.80 -6.03 -7.04
N ILE A 90 1.65 -6.16 -8.36
CA ILE A 90 0.57 -5.57 -9.14
C ILE A 90 -0.64 -6.51 -9.07
N VAL A 91 -1.79 -5.95 -8.72
CA VAL A 91 -3.07 -6.65 -8.60
C VAL A 91 -3.95 -6.31 -9.81
N GLN A 92 -4.71 -7.27 -10.32
CA GLN A 92 -5.70 -6.98 -11.37
C GLN A 92 -6.88 -6.15 -10.83
N GLY A 93 -7.20 -5.05 -11.50
CA GLY A 93 -8.31 -4.18 -11.17
C GLY A 93 -7.91 -2.87 -10.50
N THR A 94 -8.75 -1.85 -10.65
CA THR A 94 -8.50 -0.46 -10.21
C THR A 94 -9.58 0.05 -9.24
N GLY A 95 -10.40 -0.83 -8.67
CA GLY A 95 -11.37 -0.46 -7.64
C GLY A 95 -10.71 -0.15 -6.30
N LEU A 96 -11.43 0.54 -5.41
CA LEU A 96 -10.95 0.86 -4.05
C LEU A 96 -10.42 -0.35 -3.27
N PRO A 97 -11.08 -1.54 -3.31
CA PRO A 97 -10.55 -2.71 -2.61
C PRO A 97 -9.21 -3.20 -3.16
N GLN A 98 -8.98 -3.07 -4.47
CA GLN A 98 -7.74 -3.48 -5.13
C GLN A 98 -6.61 -2.47 -4.87
N LEU A 99 -6.91 -1.17 -4.99
CA LEU A 99 -5.94 -0.10 -4.75
C LEU A 99 -5.51 -0.01 -3.28
N ALA A 100 -6.34 -0.48 -2.34
CA ALA A 100 -5.95 -0.62 -0.94
C ALA A 100 -4.86 -1.68 -0.71
N LEU A 101 -4.65 -2.60 -1.68
CA LEU A 101 -3.67 -3.68 -1.58
C LEU A 101 -2.35 -3.36 -2.28
N GLY A 102 -2.33 -2.39 -3.19
CA GLY A 102 -1.16 -2.00 -3.98
C GLY A 102 -1.53 -1.45 -5.35
N PRO A 103 -0.55 -1.36 -6.27
CA PRO A 103 -0.78 -0.93 -7.64
C PRO A 103 -1.78 -1.84 -8.38
N GLY A 104 -2.77 -1.21 -9.03
CA GLY A 104 -3.80 -1.91 -9.82
C GLY A 104 -3.51 -1.87 -11.32
N HIS A 105 -3.76 -2.98 -12.02
CA HIS A 105 -3.77 -3.05 -13.49
C HIS A 105 -5.18 -2.78 -14.03
N VAL A 106 -5.29 -2.01 -15.11
CA VAL A 106 -6.57 -1.72 -15.77
C VAL A 106 -7.05 -2.96 -16.51
N PRO A 107 -8.25 -3.51 -16.19
CA PRO A 107 -8.74 -4.69 -16.90
C PRO A 107 -8.92 -4.40 -18.40
N GLY A 108 -8.46 -5.32 -19.25
CA GLY A 108 -8.56 -5.21 -20.71
C GLY A 108 -7.41 -4.46 -21.38
N THR A 109 -6.45 -3.90 -20.63
CA THR A 109 -5.21 -3.38 -21.22
C THR A 109 -4.16 -4.47 -21.39
N ALA A 110 -3.18 -4.24 -22.25
CA ALA A 110 -2.07 -5.16 -22.51
C ALA A 110 -1.34 -5.55 -21.22
N LEU A 111 -1.03 -6.84 -21.08
CA LEU A 111 -0.22 -7.34 -19.95
C LEU A 111 1.27 -6.97 -20.12
N PRO A 112 2.08 -7.06 -19.05
CA PRO A 112 3.52 -6.81 -19.12
C PRO A 112 4.19 -7.63 -20.23
N GLY A 113 4.87 -6.95 -21.15
CA GLY A 113 5.57 -7.58 -22.28
C GLY A 113 4.71 -7.80 -23.53
N GLN A 114 3.40 -7.53 -23.48
CA GLN A 114 2.54 -7.53 -24.66
C GLN A 114 2.60 -6.18 -25.40
N LEU A 115 2.28 -6.22 -26.70
CA LEU A 115 2.11 -5.00 -27.50
C LEU A 115 0.81 -4.30 -27.05
N GLY A 116 0.88 -2.98 -26.87
CA GLY A 116 -0.24 -2.12 -26.47
C GLY A 116 -0.83 -1.34 -27.62
#